data_AF-A0A3E0P3R7-F1
#
_entry.id   AF-A0A3E0P3R7-F1
#
_cell.length_a   1.000
_cell.length_b   1.000
_cell.length_c   1.000
_cell.angle_alpha   90.00
_cell.angle_beta   90.00
_cell.angle_gamma   90.00
#
_symmetry.space_group_name_H-M   'P 1'
#
loop_
_entity.id
_entity.type
_entity.pdbx_description
1 polymer ?
#
loop_
_entity_poly.entity_id
_entity_poly.type
_entity_poly.pdbx_seq_one_letter_code
_entity_poly.pdbx_strand_id
1 'polypeptide(L)'
;MSTTEAELKRRHENEVERLLREQGAWLRETIEDLCGQTAGEHIDRVEEAVRRELWRTLNEAEEARQVSRSRVHATASVAALDELRHLQASGACPQPAAGDEGDRAERAAAGAALRQRIERLPTSRRTAIKLHLQGFHATEVASFLGWNVRRTGPRLQRALRAVRGGAVDGTSWDPLGVRSLYVEQTRRHGDRDQCPTPAALLELSRGDADAEERRRCGRHMADCSDCSGEYRSLQRHPLQEWSSTATPRQDALRPFNRTLHRWCTVAATTGLLLTLAMAFWQTSLLTTIEAGAAKRPDGDDADLPQPPPYAVLGEPPALLAWPADPSAADRPQRFDDVPARYRVRLFDPQGALLDDATLLAQNSYLLPGAVRERLSAGGRFLWTVDSALQRIGPLWFEIRVPTEGQPAGGEESASGPPPLPSAASRGVG
;
A
#
# COMPACT_ATOMS: atom_id res chain seq x y z
N MET A 1 -15.70 -24.51 -20.91
CA MET A 1 -15.90 -23.19 -20.30
C MET A 1 -17.17 -23.23 -19.47
N SER A 2 -17.03 -23.11 -18.15
CA SER A 2 -18.19 -22.94 -17.27
C SER A 2 -18.83 -21.58 -17.54
N THR A 3 -20.12 -21.45 -17.30
CA THR A 3 -20.86 -20.18 -17.41
C THR A 3 -20.19 -19.05 -16.60
N THR A 4 -19.52 -19.40 -15.50
CA THR A 4 -18.77 -18.47 -14.64
C THR A 4 -17.54 -17.86 -15.30
N GLU A 5 -16.81 -18.62 -16.14
CA GLU A 5 -15.61 -18.14 -16.84
C GLU A 5 -15.97 -17.13 -17.94
N ALA A 6 -17.08 -17.38 -18.65
CA ALA A 6 -17.58 -16.48 -19.68
C ALA A 6 -18.10 -15.16 -19.09
N GLU A 7 -18.81 -15.22 -17.96
CA GLU A 7 -19.29 -14.04 -17.25
C GLU A 7 -18.12 -13.20 -16.70
N LEU A 8 -17.10 -13.88 -16.18
CA LEU A 8 -15.91 -13.23 -15.68
C LEU A 8 -15.14 -12.51 -16.79
N LYS A 9 -14.87 -13.19 -17.91
CA LYS A 9 -14.22 -12.60 -19.08
C LYS A 9 -14.96 -11.33 -19.53
N ARG A 10 -16.29 -11.38 -19.59
CA ARG A 10 -17.13 -10.23 -19.96
C ARG A 10 -17.03 -9.09 -18.95
N ARG A 11 -16.92 -9.40 -17.66
CA ARG A 11 -16.71 -8.38 -16.62
C ARG A 11 -15.37 -7.68 -16.77
N HIS A 12 -14.29 -8.41 -17.04
CA HIS A 12 -12.97 -7.82 -17.29
C HIS A 12 -12.96 -6.97 -18.55
N GLU A 13 -13.63 -7.40 -19.61
CA GLU A 13 -13.74 -6.65 -20.86
C GLU A 13 -14.46 -5.32 -20.63
N ASN A 14 -15.59 -5.35 -19.94
CA ASN A 14 -16.32 -4.12 -19.58
C ASN A 14 -15.50 -3.17 -18.70
N GLU A 15 -14.70 -3.71 -17.78
CA GLU A 15 -13.87 -2.90 -16.88
C GLU A 15 -12.68 -2.28 -17.63
N VAL A 16 -11.99 -3.04 -18.50
CA VAL A 16 -10.94 -2.49 -19.37
C VAL A 16 -11.50 -1.39 -20.26
N GLU A 17 -12.63 -1.62 -20.91
CA GLU A 17 -13.27 -0.63 -21.79
C GLU A 17 -13.79 0.60 -21.03
N ARG A 18 -14.20 0.44 -19.77
CA ARG A 18 -14.51 1.59 -18.89
C ARG A 18 -13.26 2.40 -18.59
N LEU A 19 -12.17 1.73 -18.24
CA LEU A 19 -10.89 2.36 -17.90
C LEU A 19 -10.24 3.04 -19.10
N LEU A 20 -10.28 2.42 -20.28
CA LEU A 20 -9.83 3.02 -21.53
C LEU A 20 -10.64 4.24 -21.89
N ARG A 21 -11.97 4.24 -21.69
CA ARG A 21 -12.78 5.46 -21.89
C ARG A 21 -12.42 6.58 -20.90
N GLU A 22 -12.17 6.25 -19.64
CA GLU A 22 -11.77 7.22 -18.62
C GLU A 22 -10.37 7.80 -18.88
N GLN A 23 -9.43 6.99 -19.35
CA GLN A 23 -8.03 7.39 -19.59
C GLN A 23 -7.77 7.83 -21.04
N GLY A 24 -8.66 7.52 -21.97
CA GLY A 24 -8.44 7.69 -23.42
C GLY A 24 -8.34 9.14 -23.86
N ALA A 25 -9.01 10.07 -23.16
CA ALA A 25 -8.80 11.50 -23.40
C ALA A 25 -7.36 11.91 -23.08
N TRP A 26 -6.86 11.51 -21.90
CA TRP A 26 -5.49 11.78 -21.47
C TRP A 26 -4.45 11.08 -22.36
N LEU A 27 -4.68 9.82 -22.74
CA LEU A 27 -3.78 9.08 -23.63
C LEU A 27 -3.66 9.78 -24.99
N ARG A 28 -4.78 10.18 -25.59
CA ARG A 28 -4.78 10.88 -26.88
C ARG A 28 -4.06 12.21 -26.81
N GLU A 29 -4.35 13.03 -25.79
CA GLU A 29 -3.64 14.30 -25.55
C GLU A 29 -2.13 14.08 -25.41
N THR A 30 -1.72 13.08 -24.62
CA THR A 30 -0.29 12.75 -24.43
C THR A 30 0.38 12.27 -25.72
N ILE A 31 -0.33 11.49 -26.56
CA ILE A 31 0.20 10.98 -27.83
C ILE A 31 0.28 12.10 -28.88
N GLU A 32 -0.71 12.98 -28.91
CA GLU A 32 -0.72 14.19 -29.73
C GLU A 32 0.46 15.12 -29.39
N ASP A 33 0.70 15.35 -28.09
CA ASP A 33 1.84 16.15 -27.62
C ASP A 33 3.20 15.54 -28.01
N LEU A 34 3.32 14.22 -28.00
CA LEU A 34 4.60 13.53 -28.21
C LEU A 34 4.91 13.19 -29.67
N CYS A 35 3.88 12.85 -30.47
CA CYS A 35 4.04 12.43 -31.86
C CYS A 35 3.51 13.45 -32.88
N GLY A 36 2.91 14.55 -32.42
CA GLY A 36 2.44 15.64 -33.26
C GLY A 36 1.48 15.16 -34.35
N GLN A 37 1.78 15.50 -35.60
CA GLN A 37 0.91 15.17 -36.76
C GLN A 37 0.78 13.65 -37.02
N THR A 38 1.71 12.83 -36.53
CA THR A 38 1.64 11.36 -36.68
C THR A 38 0.85 10.66 -35.58
N ALA A 39 0.34 11.43 -34.60
CA ALA A 39 -0.39 10.87 -33.47
C ALA A 39 -1.56 9.98 -33.89
N GLY A 40 -2.31 10.37 -34.94
CA GLY A 40 -3.44 9.60 -35.46
C GLY A 40 -3.10 8.16 -35.82
N GLU A 41 -1.90 7.90 -36.38
CA GLU A 41 -1.45 6.56 -36.77
C GLU A 41 -0.99 5.70 -35.58
N HIS A 42 -0.69 6.35 -34.45
CA HIS A 42 -0.08 5.70 -33.29
C HIS A 42 -1.06 5.54 -32.12
N ILE A 43 -2.15 6.31 -32.09
CA ILE A 43 -3.17 6.23 -31.02
C ILE A 43 -3.70 4.81 -30.86
N ASP A 44 -4.18 4.18 -31.94
CA ASP A 44 -4.75 2.83 -31.87
C ASP A 44 -3.75 1.80 -31.34
N ARG A 45 -2.48 1.96 -31.73
CA ARG A 45 -1.40 1.04 -31.32
C ARG A 45 -1.04 1.19 -29.84
N VAL A 46 -1.00 2.43 -29.35
CA VAL A 46 -0.78 2.72 -27.93
C VAL A 46 -1.98 2.27 -27.09
N GLU A 47 -3.21 2.54 -27.54
CA GLU A 47 -4.42 2.08 -26.86
C GLU A 47 -4.47 0.55 -26.79
N GLU A 48 -4.11 -0.16 -27.87
CA GLU A 48 -4.05 -1.63 -27.88
C GLU A 48 -2.95 -2.17 -26.94
N ALA A 49 -1.78 -1.51 -26.89
CA ALA A 49 -0.74 -1.86 -25.92
C ALA A 49 -1.23 -1.70 -24.47
N VAL A 50 -1.91 -0.59 -24.16
CA VAL A 50 -2.53 -0.34 -22.85
C VAL A 50 -3.61 -1.38 -22.55
N ARG A 51 -4.50 -1.68 -23.51
CA ARG A 51 -5.56 -2.69 -23.39
C ARG A 51 -4.98 -4.06 -23.01
N ARG A 52 -3.97 -4.53 -23.74
CA ARG A 52 -3.30 -5.81 -23.48
C ARG A 52 -2.70 -5.87 -22.07
N GLU A 53 -2.07 -4.80 -21.62
CA GLU A 53 -1.43 -4.76 -20.30
C GLU A 53 -2.43 -4.70 -19.15
N LEU A 54 -3.50 -3.90 -19.31
CA LEU A 54 -4.59 -3.82 -18.35
C LEU A 54 -5.31 -5.17 -18.22
N TRP A 55 -5.59 -5.81 -19.36
CA TRP A 55 -6.20 -7.15 -19.37
C TRP A 55 -5.37 -8.17 -18.60
N ARG A 56 -4.04 -8.19 -18.83
CA ARG A 56 -3.12 -9.07 -18.09
C ARG A 56 -3.15 -8.78 -16.59
N THR A 57 -3.06 -7.51 -16.21
CA THR A 57 -3.07 -7.07 -14.81
C THR A 57 -4.38 -7.44 -14.09
N LEU A 58 -5.53 -7.31 -14.76
CA LEU A 58 -6.83 -7.65 -14.16
C LEU A 58 -6.99 -9.16 -13.96
N ASN A 59 -6.57 -9.97 -14.93
CA ASN A 59 -6.60 -11.43 -14.80
C ASN A 59 -5.69 -11.92 -13.66
N GLU A 60 -4.50 -11.35 -13.50
CA GLU A 60 -3.59 -11.71 -12.40
C GLU A 60 -4.12 -11.28 -11.04
N ALA A 61 -4.76 -10.11 -10.96
CA ALA A 61 -5.15 -9.52 -9.69
C ALA A 61 -6.51 -9.98 -9.16
N GLU A 62 -7.29 -10.72 -9.96
CA GLU A 62 -8.50 -11.37 -9.49
C GLU A 62 -8.19 -12.49 -8.48
N GLU A 63 -7.09 -13.22 -8.66
CA GLU A 63 -6.56 -14.12 -7.63
C GLU A 63 -6.29 -13.37 -6.31
N ALA A 64 -6.02 -12.06 -6.40
CA ALA A 64 -5.70 -11.16 -5.28
C ALA A 64 -6.88 -10.27 -4.79
N ARG A 65 -8.11 -10.47 -5.27
CA ARG A 65 -9.38 -9.86 -4.80
C ARG A 65 -9.59 -8.34 -4.88
N GLN A 66 -8.68 -7.50 -5.36
CA GLN A 66 -9.00 -6.11 -5.73
C GLN A 66 -7.86 -5.37 -6.44
N VAL A 67 -8.10 -4.86 -7.64
CA VAL A 67 -7.17 -3.95 -8.32
C VAL A 67 -7.51 -2.51 -7.93
N SER A 68 -6.58 -1.82 -7.27
CA SER A 68 -6.76 -0.40 -6.97
C SER A 68 -6.71 0.45 -8.25
N ARG A 69 -7.51 1.53 -8.31
CA ARG A 69 -7.49 2.51 -9.42
C ARG A 69 -6.08 3.06 -9.70
N SER A 70 -5.28 3.25 -8.66
CA SER A 70 -3.89 3.72 -8.79
C SER A 70 -3.00 2.70 -9.52
N ARG A 71 -3.19 1.40 -9.30
CA ARG A 71 -2.46 0.35 -10.03
C ARG A 71 -2.84 0.33 -11.50
N VAL A 72 -4.14 0.42 -11.80
CA VAL A 72 -4.64 0.51 -13.18
C VAL A 72 -4.03 1.70 -13.93
N HIS A 73 -4.10 2.90 -13.35
CA HIS A 73 -3.53 4.09 -13.97
C HIS A 73 -2.03 3.93 -14.19
N ALA A 74 -1.30 3.38 -13.22
CA ALA A 74 0.13 3.16 -13.35
C ALA A 74 0.48 2.18 -14.46
N THR A 75 -0.26 1.06 -14.55
CA THR A 75 -0.11 0.08 -15.63
C THR A 75 -0.34 0.74 -16.98
N ALA A 76 -1.45 1.48 -17.13
CA ALA A 76 -1.77 2.17 -18.37
C ALA A 76 -0.71 3.20 -18.76
N SER A 77 -0.28 4.06 -17.82
CA SER A 77 0.74 5.06 -18.09
C SER A 77 2.07 4.45 -18.51
N VAL A 78 2.48 3.34 -17.90
CA VAL A 78 3.76 2.73 -18.29
C VAL A 78 3.65 1.97 -19.60
N ALA A 79 2.57 1.23 -19.85
CA ALA A 79 2.34 0.57 -21.14
C ALA A 79 2.34 1.59 -22.29
N ALA A 80 1.69 2.74 -22.10
CA ALA A 80 1.69 3.82 -23.07
C ALA A 80 3.10 4.39 -23.32
N LEU A 81 3.85 4.69 -22.25
CA LEU A 81 5.22 5.18 -22.36
C LEU A 81 6.18 4.18 -23.01
N ASP A 82 6.01 2.89 -22.73
CA ASP A 82 6.84 1.83 -23.32
C ASP A 82 6.58 1.69 -24.82
N GLU A 83 5.31 1.73 -25.26
CA GLU A 83 4.97 1.71 -26.70
C GLU A 83 5.44 2.97 -27.41
N LEU A 84 5.27 4.16 -26.81
CA LEU A 84 5.76 5.41 -27.37
C LEU A 84 7.29 5.40 -27.55
N ARG A 85 8.04 4.86 -26.59
CA ARG A 85 9.49 4.68 -26.73
C ARG A 85 9.85 3.70 -27.83
N HIS A 86 9.08 2.61 -27.98
CA HIS A 86 9.28 1.67 -29.06
C HIS A 86 9.06 2.34 -30.42
N LEU A 87 8.00 3.14 -30.57
CA LEU A 87 7.72 3.91 -31.79
C LEU A 87 8.82 4.94 -32.11
N GLN A 88 9.37 5.59 -31.09
CA GLN A 88 10.52 6.49 -31.25
C GLN A 88 11.77 5.75 -31.69
N ALA A 89 12.06 4.60 -31.07
CA ALA A 89 13.23 3.78 -31.40
C ALA A 89 13.15 3.18 -32.82
N SER A 90 11.94 2.86 -33.29
CA SER A 90 11.72 2.40 -34.66
C SER A 90 11.67 3.53 -35.70
N GLY A 91 11.79 4.79 -35.27
CA GLY A 91 11.65 5.96 -36.13
C GLY A 91 10.23 6.16 -36.70
N ALA A 92 9.23 5.46 -36.15
CA ALA A 92 7.85 5.54 -36.60
C ALA A 92 7.18 6.82 -36.11
N CYS A 93 7.43 7.18 -34.84
CA CYS A 93 7.08 8.51 -34.32
C CYS A 93 8.25 9.43 -34.68
N PRO A 94 8.05 10.46 -35.53
CA PRO A 94 9.08 11.44 -35.82
C PRO A 94 9.57 11.99 -34.50
N GLN A 95 10.89 12.00 -34.30
CA GLN A 95 11.42 12.82 -33.20
C GLN A 95 10.86 14.23 -33.40
N PRO A 96 10.30 14.86 -32.36
CA PRO A 96 9.74 16.20 -32.47
C PRO A 96 10.76 17.06 -33.20
N ALA A 97 10.41 17.49 -34.41
CA ALA A 97 11.34 18.05 -35.40
C ALA A 97 12.18 19.07 -34.69
N ALA A 98 13.48 18.75 -34.50
CA ALA A 98 14.40 19.39 -33.55
C ALA A 98 13.82 20.69 -33.03
N GLY A 99 13.01 20.59 -31.97
CA GLY A 99 12.24 21.75 -31.48
C GLY A 99 13.19 22.92 -31.34
N ASP A 100 12.69 24.12 -31.65
CA ASP A 100 13.42 25.38 -31.56
C ASP A 100 14.48 25.27 -30.44
N GLU A 101 15.75 25.48 -30.75
CA GLU A 101 16.83 25.21 -29.78
C GLU A 101 16.55 25.88 -28.41
N GLY A 102 15.75 26.97 -28.43
CA GLY A 102 15.12 27.58 -27.26
C GLY A 102 14.33 26.61 -26.37
N ASP A 103 13.39 25.84 -26.91
CA ASP A 103 12.57 24.86 -26.18
C ASP A 103 13.43 23.77 -25.50
N ARG A 104 14.48 23.29 -26.19
CA ARG A 104 15.39 22.29 -25.62
C ARG A 104 16.24 22.89 -24.51
N ALA A 105 16.75 24.11 -24.70
CA ALA A 105 17.50 24.83 -23.69
C ALA A 105 16.65 25.14 -22.45
N GLU A 106 15.40 25.56 -22.64
CA GLU A 106 14.44 25.81 -21.57
C GLU A 106 14.11 24.53 -20.79
N ARG A 107 13.81 23.43 -21.48
CA ARG A 107 13.59 22.12 -20.83
C ARG A 107 14.84 21.65 -20.06
N ALA A 108 16.02 21.81 -20.63
CA ALA A 108 17.28 21.45 -19.97
C ALA A 108 17.50 22.30 -18.70
N ALA A 109 17.24 23.61 -18.76
CA ALA A 109 17.32 24.53 -17.63
C ALA A 109 16.28 24.18 -16.55
N ALA A 110 15.04 23.88 -16.93
CA ALA A 110 13.97 23.45 -16.03
C ALA A 110 14.33 22.15 -15.30
N GLY A 111 14.85 21.15 -16.02
CA GLY A 111 15.35 19.91 -15.43
C GLY A 111 16.51 20.14 -14.46
N ALA A 112 17.46 21.02 -14.82
CA ALA A 112 18.59 21.35 -13.94
C ALA A 112 18.13 22.04 -12.64
N ALA A 113 17.17 22.97 -12.75
CA ALA A 113 16.57 23.62 -11.59
C ALA A 113 15.82 22.61 -10.70
N LEU A 114 15.08 21.67 -11.29
CA LEU A 114 14.42 20.58 -10.57
C LEU A 114 15.42 19.71 -9.80
N ARG A 115 16.51 19.29 -10.45
CA ARG A 115 17.60 18.52 -9.81
C ARG A 115 18.17 19.29 -8.62
N GLN A 116 18.49 20.57 -8.80
CA GLN A 116 19.05 21.38 -7.73
C GLN A 116 18.12 21.46 -6.50
N ARG A 117 16.80 21.56 -6.71
CA ARG A 117 15.82 21.56 -5.61
C ARG A 117 15.76 20.20 -4.91
N ILE A 118 15.78 19.11 -5.67
CA ILE A 118 15.80 17.75 -5.12
C ILE A 118 17.06 17.55 -4.27
N GLU A 119 18.22 17.99 -4.73
CA GLU A 119 19.50 17.84 -4.01
C GLU A 119 19.56 18.61 -2.68
N ARG A 120 18.82 19.72 -2.55
CA ARG A 120 18.70 20.47 -1.28
C ARG A 120 17.89 19.74 -0.20
N LEU A 121 17.17 18.67 -0.55
CA LEU A 121 16.40 17.90 0.42
C LEU A 121 17.31 17.02 1.31
N PRO A 122 16.85 16.71 2.53
CA PRO A 122 17.48 15.67 3.35
C PRO A 122 17.61 14.36 2.55
N THR A 123 18.75 13.67 2.69
CA THR A 123 19.13 12.49 1.89
C THR A 123 18.00 11.48 1.75
N SER A 124 17.31 11.18 2.85
CA SER A 124 16.23 10.19 2.87
C SER A 124 14.98 10.62 2.06
N ARG A 125 14.65 11.91 2.03
CA ARG A 125 13.56 12.46 1.21
C ARG A 125 13.98 12.60 -0.25
N ARG A 126 15.23 12.96 -0.50
CA ARG A 126 15.82 13.05 -1.83
C ARG A 126 15.68 11.72 -2.56
N THR A 127 16.20 10.63 -1.99
CA THR A 127 16.10 9.28 -2.59
C THR A 127 14.65 8.86 -2.82
N ALA A 128 13.74 9.13 -1.87
CA ALA A 128 12.33 8.80 -2.02
C ALA A 128 11.66 9.52 -3.21
N ILE A 129 11.93 10.82 -3.40
CA ILE A 129 11.41 11.56 -4.56
C ILE A 129 12.02 11.04 -5.85
N LYS A 130 13.34 10.84 -5.90
CA LYS A 130 14.03 10.35 -7.09
C LYS A 130 13.44 9.03 -7.59
N LEU A 131 13.25 8.05 -6.69
CA LEU A 131 12.55 6.80 -6.99
C LEU A 131 11.12 7.06 -7.48
N HIS A 132 10.36 7.91 -6.79
CA HIS A 132 9.00 8.21 -7.22
C HIS A 132 8.92 8.84 -8.63
N LEU A 133 9.83 9.77 -8.95
CA LEU A 133 9.92 10.37 -10.27
C LEU A 133 10.31 9.35 -11.35
N GLN A 134 11.07 8.31 -11.00
CA GLN A 134 11.34 7.20 -11.93
C GLN A 134 10.12 6.30 -12.15
N GLY A 135 9.11 6.40 -11.28
CA GLY A 135 7.84 5.68 -11.39
C GLY A 135 7.58 4.67 -10.29
N PHE A 136 8.42 4.61 -9.26
CA PHE A 136 8.19 3.71 -8.14
C PHE A 136 7.00 4.20 -7.29
N HIS A 137 6.17 3.24 -6.88
CA HIS A 137 5.03 3.45 -5.99
C HIS A 137 5.47 3.66 -4.55
N ALA A 138 4.60 4.26 -3.73
CA ALA A 138 4.90 4.53 -2.32
C ALA A 138 5.23 3.25 -1.52
N THR A 139 4.65 2.11 -1.87
CA THR A 139 4.96 0.79 -1.28
C THR A 139 6.37 0.31 -1.64
N GLU A 140 6.77 0.45 -2.90
CA GLU A 140 8.10 0.07 -3.39
C GLU A 140 9.17 1.00 -2.81
N VAL A 141 8.92 2.31 -2.82
CA VAL A 141 9.77 3.31 -2.17
C VAL A 141 9.94 3.00 -0.68
N ALA A 142 8.86 2.60 0.00
CA ALA A 142 8.93 2.19 1.39
C ALA A 142 9.83 0.95 1.58
N SER A 143 9.69 -0.05 0.70
CA SER A 143 10.52 -1.26 0.72
C SER A 143 12.01 -0.95 0.55
N PHE A 144 12.38 -0.14 -0.45
CA PHE A 144 13.77 0.24 -0.70
C PHE A 144 14.41 1.01 0.44
N LEU A 145 13.63 1.87 1.09
CA LEU A 145 14.13 2.73 2.16
C LEU A 145 13.97 2.13 3.56
N GLY A 146 13.38 0.92 3.67
CA GLY A 146 13.04 0.32 4.95
C GLY A 146 12.04 1.15 5.76
N TRP A 147 11.15 1.90 5.11
CA TRP A 147 10.14 2.72 5.75
C TRP A 147 8.84 1.95 5.97
N ASN A 148 8.03 2.41 6.93
CA ASN A 148 6.67 1.95 7.08
C ASN A 148 5.78 2.47 5.93
N VAL A 149 5.07 1.57 5.26
CA VAL A 149 4.20 1.88 4.11
C VAL A 149 3.17 2.97 4.45
N ARG A 150 2.50 2.89 5.61
CA ARG A 150 1.47 3.87 6.03
C ARG A 150 2.01 5.29 6.16
N ARG A 151 3.29 5.43 6.53
CA ARG A 151 3.96 6.73 6.70
C ARG A 151 4.61 7.25 5.42
N THR A 152 4.78 6.39 4.41
CA THR A 152 5.55 6.74 3.20
C THR A 152 4.77 7.70 2.30
N GLY A 153 3.47 7.46 2.07
CA GLY A 153 2.61 8.36 1.28
C GLY A 153 2.64 9.82 1.75
N PRO A 154 2.29 10.12 3.03
CA PRO A 154 2.32 11.49 3.55
C PRO A 154 3.72 12.12 3.59
N ARG A 155 4.80 11.33 3.71
CA ARG A 155 6.18 11.83 3.62
C ARG A 155 6.53 12.23 2.20
N LEU A 156 6.20 11.38 1.23
CA LEU A 156 6.44 11.61 -0.18
C LEU A 156 5.66 12.82 -0.69
N GLN A 157 4.39 12.95 -0.30
CA GLN A 157 3.57 14.10 -0.65
C GLN A 157 4.15 15.43 -0.11
N ARG A 158 4.62 15.45 1.15
CA ARG A 158 5.30 16.63 1.71
C ARG A 158 6.59 16.95 0.98
N ALA A 159 7.35 15.93 0.60
CA ALA A 159 8.59 16.09 -0.14
C ALA A 159 8.31 16.66 -1.56
N LEU A 160 7.30 16.14 -2.25
CA LEU A 160 6.84 16.67 -3.55
C LEU A 160 6.34 18.11 -3.44
N ARG A 161 5.60 18.46 -2.37
CA ARG A 161 5.19 19.85 -2.11
C ARG A 161 6.39 20.77 -1.90
N ALA A 162 7.44 20.31 -1.21
CA ALA A 162 8.65 21.09 -1.00
C ALA A 162 9.41 21.36 -2.32
N VAL A 163 9.44 20.40 -3.24
CA VAL A 163 10.04 20.60 -4.58
C VAL A 163 9.17 21.52 -5.45
N ARG A 164 7.84 21.40 -5.33
CA ARG A 164 6.85 22.24 -6.01
C ARG A 164 6.84 23.69 -5.56
N GLY A 165 6.95 23.94 -4.26
CA GLY A 165 6.85 25.28 -3.67
C GLY A 165 7.98 26.23 -4.07
N GLY A 166 8.97 25.76 -4.83
CA GLY A 166 9.97 26.61 -5.48
C GLY A 166 9.73 26.85 -6.97
N ALA A 167 8.66 26.30 -7.57
CA ALA A 167 8.33 26.52 -8.99
C ALA A 167 8.09 28.02 -9.21
N VAL A 168 8.85 28.57 -10.16
CA VAL A 168 8.79 29.97 -10.56
C VAL A 168 7.37 30.26 -11.00
N ASP A 169 6.77 31.32 -10.47
CA ASP A 169 5.40 31.76 -10.77
C ASP A 169 5.14 31.69 -12.30
N GLY A 170 4.36 30.69 -12.73
CA GLY A 170 3.91 30.58 -14.13
C GLY A 170 4.08 29.22 -14.81
N THR A 171 4.99 28.33 -14.37
CA THR A 171 5.06 26.97 -14.95
C THR A 171 4.04 26.07 -14.27
N SER A 172 3.03 25.62 -15.02
CA SER A 172 2.10 24.60 -14.52
C SER A 172 2.91 23.34 -14.15
N TRP A 173 2.77 22.90 -12.90
CA TRP A 173 3.40 21.66 -12.47
C TRP A 173 2.64 20.49 -13.08
N ASP A 174 3.10 20.03 -14.24
CA ASP A 174 2.68 18.75 -14.79
C ASP A 174 3.54 17.63 -14.16
N PRO A 175 2.96 16.72 -13.35
CA PRO A 175 3.69 15.59 -12.77
C PRO A 175 4.39 14.69 -13.80
N LEU A 176 3.84 14.60 -15.02
CA LEU A 176 4.40 13.77 -16.08
C LEU A 176 5.58 14.46 -16.77
N GLY A 177 5.46 15.75 -17.09
CA GLY A 177 6.55 16.59 -17.58
C GLY A 177 7.74 16.66 -16.60
N VAL A 178 7.48 16.78 -15.30
CA VAL A 178 8.54 16.73 -14.27
C VAL A 178 9.23 15.36 -14.24
N ARG A 179 8.48 14.28 -14.43
CA ARG A 179 9.00 12.92 -14.49
C ARG A 179 9.85 12.70 -15.75
N SER A 180 9.38 13.12 -16.92
CA SER A 180 10.14 12.99 -18.16
C SER A 180 11.45 13.79 -18.11
N LEU A 181 11.41 15.03 -17.63
CA LEU A 181 12.59 15.87 -17.42
C LEU A 181 13.59 15.22 -16.46
N TYR A 182 13.11 14.65 -15.35
CA TYR A 182 14.00 13.97 -14.39
C TYR A 182 14.62 12.70 -14.99
N VAL A 183 13.83 11.87 -15.66
CA VAL A 183 14.31 10.62 -16.28
C VAL A 183 15.31 10.92 -17.39
N GLU A 184 15.02 11.87 -18.28
CA GLU A 184 15.92 12.27 -19.36
C GLU A 184 17.28 12.72 -18.82
N GLN A 185 17.28 13.49 -17.74
CA GLN A 185 18.51 14.00 -17.13
C GLN A 185 19.27 12.99 -16.26
N THR A 186 18.65 11.85 -15.93
CA THR A 186 19.26 10.75 -15.15
C THR A 186 19.49 9.49 -15.98
N ARG A 187 19.24 9.56 -17.29
CA ARG A 187 19.77 8.58 -18.26
C ARG A 187 21.29 8.60 -18.21
N ARG A 188 21.88 7.42 -18.40
CA ARG A 188 23.30 7.11 -18.20
C ARG A 188 24.24 8.29 -18.53
N HIS A 189 24.67 8.99 -17.49
CA HIS A 189 25.80 9.92 -17.54
C HIS A 189 27.02 9.38 -16.77
N GLY A 190 26.93 8.19 -16.18
CA GLY A 190 27.96 7.61 -15.29
C GLY A 190 28.42 6.22 -15.70
N ASP A 191 29.65 5.92 -15.29
CA ASP A 191 30.44 4.72 -15.49
C ASP A 191 29.63 3.41 -15.32
N ARG A 192 29.64 2.56 -16.36
CA ARG A 192 28.89 1.28 -16.39
C ARG A 192 29.35 0.33 -15.29
N ASP A 193 30.56 0.50 -14.79
CA ASP A 193 31.19 -0.39 -13.81
C ASP A 193 30.54 -0.31 -12.42
N GLN A 194 29.71 0.73 -12.17
CA GLN A 194 29.00 0.91 -10.90
C GLN A 194 27.54 0.43 -10.92
N CYS A 195 27.07 -0.10 -12.05
CA CYS A 195 25.72 -0.65 -12.15
C CYS A 195 25.58 -1.96 -11.34
N PRO A 196 24.45 -2.19 -10.65
CA PRO A 196 24.12 -3.48 -10.08
C PRO A 196 24.19 -4.55 -11.16
N THR A 197 24.72 -5.72 -10.80
CA THR A 197 24.72 -6.86 -11.72
C THR A 197 23.27 -7.30 -11.98
N PRO A 198 22.98 -7.91 -13.14
CA PRO A 198 21.66 -8.47 -13.41
C PRO A 198 21.21 -9.47 -12.33
N ALA A 199 22.14 -10.25 -11.78
CA ALA A 199 21.88 -11.16 -10.66
C ALA A 199 21.39 -10.41 -9.40
N ALA A 200 22.05 -9.31 -9.03
CA ALA A 200 21.64 -8.50 -7.88
C ALA A 200 20.27 -7.85 -8.08
N LEU A 201 19.96 -7.38 -9.31
CA LEU A 201 18.61 -6.87 -9.63
C LEU A 201 17.54 -7.96 -9.54
N LEU A 202 17.90 -9.21 -9.87
CA LEU A 202 16.99 -10.33 -9.80
C LEU A 202 16.74 -10.82 -8.37
N GLU A 203 17.78 -10.92 -7.55
CA GLU A 203 17.64 -11.21 -6.11
C GLU A 203 16.79 -10.13 -5.42
N LEU A 204 17.01 -8.87 -5.81
CA LEU A 204 16.20 -7.74 -5.36
C LEU A 204 14.73 -7.88 -5.77
N SER A 205 14.44 -8.29 -7.01
CA SER A 205 13.07 -8.40 -7.52
C SER A 205 12.30 -9.55 -6.87
N ARG A 206 13.00 -10.62 -6.48
CA ARG A 206 12.45 -11.76 -5.73
C ARG A 206 12.23 -11.47 -4.24
N GLY A 207 12.86 -10.41 -3.72
CA GLY A 207 12.84 -10.08 -2.29
C GLY A 207 13.85 -10.85 -1.46
N ASP A 208 14.80 -11.53 -2.11
CA ASP A 208 15.86 -12.31 -1.46
C ASP A 208 17.03 -11.43 -0.99
N ALA A 209 17.18 -10.24 -1.57
CA ALA A 209 18.23 -9.29 -1.21
C ALA A 209 18.11 -8.79 0.24
N ASP A 210 19.24 -8.72 0.94
CA ASP A 210 19.28 -8.24 2.32
C ASP A 210 18.95 -6.73 2.42
N ALA A 211 18.83 -6.24 3.65
CA ALA A 211 18.44 -4.84 3.89
C ALA A 211 19.49 -3.82 3.41
N GLU A 212 20.77 -4.16 3.42
CA GLU A 212 21.83 -3.25 2.96
C GLU A 212 21.93 -3.23 1.43
N GLU A 213 21.83 -4.40 0.80
CA GLU A 213 21.78 -4.51 -0.65
C GLU A 213 20.55 -3.80 -1.23
N ARG A 214 19.37 -3.95 -0.60
CA ARG A 214 18.17 -3.18 -0.95
C ARG A 214 18.40 -1.68 -0.91
N ARG A 215 19.09 -1.18 0.12
CA ARG A 215 19.43 0.25 0.24
C ARG A 215 20.47 0.69 -0.79
N ARG A 216 21.46 -0.16 -1.10
CA ARG A 216 22.49 0.12 -2.12
C ARG A 216 21.85 0.20 -3.51
N CYS A 217 21.08 -0.81 -3.89
CA CYS A 217 20.37 -0.85 -5.17
C CYS A 217 19.31 0.24 -5.27
N GLY A 218 18.57 0.53 -4.18
CA GLY A 218 17.62 1.64 -4.14
C GLY A 218 18.27 3.01 -4.35
N ARG A 219 19.45 3.25 -3.76
CA ARG A 219 20.26 4.46 -4.04
C ARG A 219 20.72 4.51 -5.49
N HIS A 220 21.28 3.42 -6.01
CA HIS A 220 21.73 3.37 -7.40
C HIS A 220 20.58 3.61 -8.38
N MET A 221 19.45 2.92 -8.20
CA MET A 221 18.28 3.09 -9.07
C MET A 221 17.79 4.53 -9.03
N ALA A 222 17.76 5.19 -7.87
CA ALA A 222 17.39 6.60 -7.76
C ALA A 222 18.24 7.54 -8.63
N ASP A 223 19.49 7.16 -8.93
CA ASP A 223 20.44 7.94 -9.72
C ASP A 223 20.61 7.41 -11.17
N CYS A 224 20.19 6.17 -11.46
CA CYS A 224 20.32 5.51 -12.77
C CYS A 224 18.97 5.05 -13.31
N SER A 225 18.41 5.80 -14.27
CA SER A 225 17.10 5.48 -14.84
C SER A 225 17.07 4.15 -15.58
N ASP A 226 18.19 3.71 -16.17
CA ASP A 226 18.25 2.47 -16.95
C ASP A 226 18.10 1.24 -16.05
N CYS A 227 18.85 1.18 -14.94
CA CYS A 227 18.70 0.11 -13.95
C CYS A 227 17.31 0.14 -13.30
N SER A 228 16.72 1.33 -13.10
CA SER A 228 15.32 1.44 -12.64
C SER A 228 14.31 0.86 -13.66
N GLY A 229 14.63 0.93 -14.95
CA GLY A 229 13.84 0.34 -16.04
C GLY A 229 13.97 -1.18 -16.04
N GLU A 230 15.20 -1.69 -16.08
CA GLU A 230 15.52 -3.12 -16.06
C GLU A 230 14.89 -3.83 -14.85
N TYR A 231 15.00 -3.25 -13.66
CA TYR A 231 14.38 -3.80 -12.45
C TYR A 231 12.86 -3.92 -12.57
N ARG A 232 12.17 -2.92 -13.14
CA ARG A 232 10.72 -2.96 -13.33
C ARG A 232 10.31 -4.01 -14.34
N SER A 233 11.09 -4.20 -15.41
CA SER A 233 10.88 -5.29 -16.36
C SER A 233 10.98 -6.66 -15.67
N LEU A 234 11.96 -6.86 -14.78
CA LEU A 234 12.11 -8.09 -13.98
C LEU A 234 10.94 -8.33 -13.02
N GLN A 235 10.35 -7.27 -12.45
CA GLN A 235 9.18 -7.42 -11.58
C GLN A 235 7.89 -7.77 -12.34
N ARG A 236 7.74 -7.33 -13.59
CA ARG A 236 6.56 -7.62 -14.42
C ARG A 236 6.56 -9.02 -15.01
N HIS A 237 7.73 -9.58 -15.21
CA HIS A 237 7.90 -10.93 -15.73
C HIS A 237 8.57 -11.78 -14.65
N PRO A 238 7.83 -12.21 -13.60
CA PRO A 238 8.36 -13.18 -12.66
C PRO A 238 8.70 -14.44 -13.47
N LEU A 239 10.00 -14.65 -13.64
CA LEU A 239 10.68 -15.65 -14.48
C LEU A 239 10.02 -17.03 -14.53
N GLN A 240 8.96 -17.18 -15.32
CA GLN A 240 8.53 -18.51 -15.78
C GLN A 240 9.41 -19.00 -16.95
N GLU A 241 10.17 -18.10 -17.61
CA GLU A 241 10.99 -18.44 -18.78
C GLU A 241 12.50 -18.57 -18.53
N TRP A 242 13.07 -17.99 -17.47
CA TRP A 242 14.54 -18.02 -17.28
C TRP A 242 15.06 -19.21 -16.48
N SER A 243 14.21 -19.95 -15.78
CA SER A 243 14.64 -21.14 -15.04
C SER A 243 14.90 -22.36 -15.94
N SER A 244 14.52 -22.33 -17.22
CA SER A 244 14.68 -23.47 -18.14
C SER A 244 15.96 -23.45 -18.97
N THR A 245 16.74 -22.36 -18.95
CA THR A 245 17.94 -22.22 -19.81
C THR A 245 19.27 -22.10 -19.07
N ALA A 246 19.27 -22.08 -17.74
CA ALA A 246 20.49 -21.98 -16.94
C ALA A 246 20.80 -23.26 -16.15
N THR A 247 21.20 -24.32 -16.85
CA THR A 247 22.08 -25.35 -16.26
C THR A 247 23.25 -25.62 -17.18
N PRO A 248 24.48 -25.45 -16.68
CA PRO A 248 25.37 -26.60 -16.75
C PRO A 248 26.16 -26.87 -15.45
N ARG A 249 26.32 -28.17 -15.19
CA ARG A 249 27.41 -28.85 -14.45
C ARG A 249 27.65 -28.47 -12.99
N GLN A 250 26.91 -29.16 -12.12
CA GLN A 250 27.38 -29.50 -10.77
C GLN A 250 28.15 -30.84 -10.83
N ASP A 251 29.45 -30.77 -11.10
CA ASP A 251 30.40 -31.84 -10.79
C ASP A 251 31.58 -31.22 -10.04
N ALA A 252 31.49 -31.17 -8.70
CA ALA A 252 32.62 -31.16 -7.76
C ALA A 252 32.12 -31.04 -6.31
N LEU A 253 31.80 -32.17 -5.69
CA LEU A 253 31.86 -32.37 -4.23
C LEU A 253 33.34 -32.64 -3.90
N ARG A 254 34.09 -31.81 -3.14
CA ARG A 254 34.22 -31.64 -1.66
C ARG A 254 35.66 -31.07 -1.42
N PRO A 255 36.10 -30.58 -0.22
CA PRO A 255 35.51 -30.69 1.12
C PRO A 255 35.44 -29.35 1.91
N PHE A 256 34.29 -29.01 2.48
CA PHE A 256 34.15 -27.83 3.35
C PHE A 256 33.49 -28.20 4.69
N ASN A 257 34.15 -29.05 5.49
CA ASN A 257 33.57 -29.60 6.72
C ASN A 257 34.21 -29.09 8.02
N ARG A 258 34.56 -27.79 8.09
CA ARG A 258 34.94 -27.14 9.37
C ARG A 258 34.26 -25.79 9.61
N THR A 259 33.82 -25.11 8.57
CA THR A 259 33.16 -23.80 8.66
C THR A 259 31.67 -23.91 9.01
N LEU A 260 31.00 -24.99 8.59
CA LEU A 260 29.57 -25.23 8.85
C LEU A 260 29.22 -25.27 10.35
N HIS A 261 30.11 -25.80 11.19
CA HIS A 261 29.84 -25.88 12.64
C HIS A 261 29.78 -24.50 13.31
N ARG A 262 30.54 -23.50 12.82
CA ARG A 262 30.51 -22.12 13.36
C ARG A 262 29.25 -21.37 12.92
N TRP A 263 28.75 -21.66 11.73
CA TRP A 263 27.51 -21.06 11.23
C TRP A 263 26.27 -21.66 11.91
N CYS A 264 26.27 -22.95 12.23
CA CYS A 264 25.16 -23.57 12.98
C CYS A 264 24.98 -22.98 14.38
N THR A 265 26.07 -22.66 15.10
CA THR A 265 25.97 -22.04 16.43
C THR A 265 25.43 -20.62 16.37
N VAL A 266 25.85 -19.83 15.37
CA VAL A 266 25.35 -18.46 15.18
C VAL A 266 23.88 -18.46 14.75
N ALA A 267 23.48 -19.39 13.87
CA ALA A 267 22.09 -19.54 13.45
C ALA A 267 21.17 -19.90 14.63
N ALA A 268 21.60 -20.83 15.50
CA ALA A 268 20.83 -21.24 16.67
C ALA A 268 20.62 -20.09 17.68
N THR A 269 21.67 -19.30 17.97
CA THR A 269 21.55 -18.16 18.89
C THR A 269 20.69 -17.04 18.33
N THR A 270 20.76 -16.80 17.01
CA THR A 270 19.96 -15.77 16.35
C THR A 270 18.49 -16.16 16.33
N GLY A 271 18.19 -17.44 16.10
CA GLY A 271 16.83 -17.98 16.19
C GLY A 271 16.22 -17.78 17.57
N LEU A 272 16.97 -18.05 18.64
CA LEU A 272 16.50 -17.88 20.01
C LEU A 272 16.23 -16.40 20.37
N LEU A 273 17.08 -15.49 19.91
CA LEU A 273 16.88 -14.05 20.16
C LEU A 273 15.66 -13.52 19.40
N LEU A 274 15.40 -13.99 18.18
CA LEU A 274 14.22 -13.60 17.42
C LEU A 274 12.92 -14.10 18.05
N THR A 275 12.89 -15.34 18.55
CA THR A 275 11.70 -15.85 19.24
C THR A 275 11.41 -15.10 20.54
N LEU A 276 12.45 -14.78 21.33
CA LEU A 276 12.29 -13.98 22.54
C LEU A 276 11.85 -12.54 22.25
N ALA A 277 12.40 -11.90 21.21
CA ALA A 277 11.99 -10.57 20.79
C ALA A 277 10.53 -10.54 20.32
N MET A 278 10.09 -11.59 19.61
CA MET A 278 8.71 -11.71 19.14
C MET A 278 7.73 -11.97 20.29
N ALA A 279 8.10 -12.81 21.26
CA ALA A 279 7.32 -13.01 22.48
C ALA A 279 7.19 -11.71 23.29
N PHE A 280 8.29 -10.97 23.46
CA PHE A 280 8.29 -9.67 24.15
C PHE A 280 7.42 -8.64 23.43
N TRP A 281 7.49 -8.58 22.10
CA TRP A 281 6.66 -7.69 21.29
C TRP A 281 5.17 -8.03 21.41
N GLN A 282 4.81 -9.32 21.40
CA GLN A 282 3.43 -9.77 21.62
C GLN A 282 2.94 -9.38 23.01
N THR A 283 3.74 -9.60 24.07
CA THR A 283 3.36 -9.19 25.43
C THR A 283 3.23 -7.66 25.55
N SER A 284 4.12 -6.89 24.91
CA SER A 284 4.06 -5.43 24.94
C SER A 284 2.86 -4.87 24.18
N LEU A 285 2.42 -5.54 23.10
CA LEU A 285 1.19 -5.19 22.39
C LEU A 285 -0.03 -5.41 23.27
N LEU A 286 -0.07 -6.53 24.01
CA LEU A 286 -1.15 -6.83 24.94
C LEU A 286 -1.22 -5.80 26.07
N THR A 287 -0.10 -5.41 26.68
CA THR A 287 -0.07 -4.40 27.75
C THR A 287 -0.40 -2.98 27.28
N THR A 288 -0.05 -2.62 26.04
CA THR A 288 -0.40 -1.30 25.48
C THR A 288 -1.88 -1.20 25.10
N ILE A 289 -2.52 -2.31 24.76
CA ILE A 289 -3.98 -2.39 24.59
C ILE A 289 -4.70 -2.19 25.93
N GLU A 290 -4.18 -2.76 27.03
CA GLU A 290 -4.75 -2.56 28.37
C GLU A 290 -4.56 -1.11 28.87
N ALA A 291 -3.41 -0.49 28.61
CA ALA A 291 -3.16 0.91 29.01
C ALA A 291 -3.99 1.94 28.21
N GLY A 292 -4.40 1.60 26.98
CA GLY A 292 -5.30 2.43 26.16
C GLY A 292 -6.76 2.43 26.63
N ALA A 293 -7.16 1.47 27.47
CA ALA A 293 -8.53 1.34 27.98
C ALA A 293 -8.87 2.31 29.13
N ALA A 294 -7.88 2.98 29.73
CA ALA A 294 -8.08 3.79 30.94
C ALA A 294 -8.46 5.26 30.67
N LYS A 295 -8.58 5.70 29.42
CA LYS A 295 -8.97 7.08 29.09
C LYS A 295 -10.23 7.07 28.23
N ARG A 296 -11.38 6.94 28.90
CA ARG A 296 -12.71 7.18 28.32
C ARG A 296 -12.75 8.65 27.86
N PRO A 297 -12.88 8.96 26.57
CA PRO A 297 -13.15 10.33 26.16
C PRO A 297 -14.55 10.72 26.65
N ASP A 298 -14.71 11.91 27.19
CA ASP A 298 -16.00 12.50 27.62
C ASP A 298 -16.85 12.86 26.38
N GLY A 299 -17.27 11.85 25.61
CA GLY A 299 -18.18 11.99 24.47
C GLY A 299 -19.56 11.43 24.80
N ASP A 300 -20.61 11.93 24.15
CA ASP A 300 -21.98 11.43 24.27
C ASP A 300 -22.04 9.92 24.01
N ASP A 301 -22.73 9.16 24.86
CA ASP A 301 -22.82 7.69 24.82
C ASP A 301 -23.36 7.14 23.49
N ALA A 302 -23.98 7.99 22.64
CA ALA A 302 -24.47 7.63 21.31
C ALA A 302 -23.35 7.37 20.28
N ASP A 303 -22.14 7.88 20.50
CA ASP A 303 -21.01 7.77 19.56
C ASP A 303 -20.06 6.59 19.86
N LEU A 304 -20.33 5.83 20.93
CA LEU A 304 -19.48 4.71 21.33
C LEU A 304 -19.88 3.41 20.60
N PRO A 305 -18.91 2.56 20.23
CA PRO A 305 -19.21 1.24 19.71
C PRO A 305 -20.06 0.44 20.70
N GLN A 306 -21.02 -0.32 20.21
CA GLN A 306 -21.80 -1.28 21.00
C GLN A 306 -21.52 -2.70 20.50
N PRO A 307 -21.12 -3.64 21.37
CA PRO A 307 -20.78 -3.43 22.77
C PRO A 307 -19.55 -2.51 22.92
N PRO A 308 -19.41 -1.79 24.05
CA PRO A 308 -18.23 -0.98 24.32
C PRO A 308 -16.95 -1.81 24.15
N PRO A 309 -15.86 -1.19 23.66
CA PRO A 309 -14.56 -1.87 23.63
C PRO A 309 -14.25 -2.44 25.02
N TYR A 310 -13.78 -3.68 25.08
CA TYR A 310 -13.43 -4.37 26.33
C TYR A 310 -14.63 -4.76 27.21
N ALA A 311 -15.86 -4.67 26.70
CA ALA A 311 -17.04 -5.06 27.47
C ALA A 311 -17.03 -6.54 27.84
N VAL A 312 -17.38 -6.85 29.09
CA VAL A 312 -17.65 -8.20 29.56
C VAL A 312 -19.17 -8.37 29.61
N LEU A 313 -19.70 -9.31 28.82
CA LEU A 313 -21.13 -9.53 28.64
C LEU A 313 -21.51 -10.89 29.24
N GLY A 314 -22.69 -10.97 29.86
CA GLY A 314 -23.27 -12.24 30.29
C GLY A 314 -23.91 -13.03 29.15
N GLU A 315 -24.29 -12.35 28.06
CA GLU A 315 -24.95 -12.93 26.90
C GLU A 315 -24.38 -12.38 25.59
N PRO A 316 -24.44 -13.14 24.48
CA PRO A 316 -24.05 -12.64 23.17
C PRO A 316 -24.85 -11.40 22.76
N PRO A 317 -24.20 -10.32 22.29
CA PRO A 317 -24.91 -9.13 21.84
C PRO A 317 -25.77 -9.48 20.62
N ALA A 318 -26.96 -8.88 20.52
CA ALA A 318 -27.81 -9.02 19.34
C ALA A 318 -27.34 -8.12 18.18
N LEU A 319 -26.73 -6.98 18.50
CA LEU A 319 -26.36 -5.94 17.58
C LEU A 319 -24.91 -5.51 17.84
N LEU A 320 -24.13 -5.34 16.77
CA LEU A 320 -22.87 -4.60 16.78
C LEU A 320 -23.12 -3.23 16.17
N ALA A 321 -22.82 -2.14 16.88
CA ALA A 321 -22.95 -0.78 16.37
C ALA A 321 -21.61 -0.04 16.49
N TRP A 322 -21.37 0.91 15.58
CA TRP A 322 -20.18 1.74 15.58
C TRP A 322 -20.53 3.18 15.22
N PRO A 323 -19.71 4.16 15.63
CA PRO A 323 -19.91 5.55 15.23
C PRO A 323 -19.96 5.67 13.71
N ALA A 324 -20.90 6.46 13.20
CA ALA A 324 -21.00 6.76 11.79
C ALA A 324 -19.71 7.44 11.31
N ASP A 325 -19.29 7.16 10.07
CA ASP A 325 -18.14 7.85 9.48
C ASP A 325 -18.46 9.36 9.41
N PRO A 326 -17.76 10.23 10.15
CA PRO A 326 -18.08 11.66 10.19
C PRO A 326 -17.93 12.31 8.81
N SER A 327 -17.11 11.72 7.93
CA SER A 327 -16.95 12.19 6.55
C SER A 327 -18.16 11.92 5.66
N ALA A 328 -19.09 11.05 6.10
CA ALA A 328 -20.35 10.82 5.40
C ALA A 328 -21.37 11.95 5.64
N ALA A 329 -21.35 12.60 6.80
CA ALA A 329 -22.29 13.68 7.14
C ALA A 329 -22.00 14.98 6.37
N ASP A 330 -20.72 15.29 6.14
CA ASP A 330 -20.28 16.52 5.46
C ASP A 330 -20.24 16.40 3.92
N ARG A 331 -20.61 15.25 3.34
CA ARG A 331 -20.56 15.08 1.88
C ARG A 331 -21.74 15.80 1.22
N PRO A 332 -21.50 16.75 0.30
CA PRO A 332 -22.57 17.38 -0.46
C PRO A 332 -23.30 16.30 -1.26
N GLN A 333 -24.64 16.26 -1.16
CA GLN A 333 -25.57 15.30 -1.78
C GLN A 333 -25.42 15.09 -3.31
N ARG A 334 -24.53 15.81 -3.99
CA ARG A 334 -24.40 15.82 -5.46
C ARG A 334 -23.51 14.74 -6.07
N PHE A 335 -22.79 13.96 -5.26
CA PHE A 335 -21.93 12.88 -5.78
C PHE A 335 -22.55 11.53 -5.40
N ASP A 336 -23.40 11.02 -6.30
CA ASP A 336 -24.08 9.71 -6.36
C ASP A 336 -24.47 9.04 -5.03
N ASP A 337 -25.76 8.71 -4.90
CA ASP A 337 -26.44 7.93 -3.85
C ASP A 337 -25.86 6.52 -3.58
N VAL A 338 -24.54 6.39 -3.43
CA VAL A 338 -23.89 5.15 -3.02
C VAL A 338 -23.85 5.17 -1.50
N PRO A 339 -24.76 4.46 -0.79
CA PRO A 339 -24.75 4.42 0.66
C PRO A 339 -23.38 3.97 1.15
N ALA A 340 -22.94 4.52 2.28
CA ALA A 340 -21.70 4.08 2.93
C ALA A 340 -21.72 2.56 3.07
N ARG A 341 -20.75 1.88 2.47
CA ARG A 341 -20.63 0.42 2.49
C ARG A 341 -19.65 0.03 3.58
N TYR A 342 -20.16 -0.58 4.64
CA TYR A 342 -19.36 -1.18 5.69
C TYR A 342 -19.21 -2.68 5.45
N ARG A 343 -18.06 -3.22 5.86
CA ARG A 343 -17.80 -4.66 5.96
C ARG A 343 -17.42 -4.99 7.39
N VAL A 344 -18.18 -5.87 8.04
CA VAL A 344 -17.94 -6.28 9.42
C VAL A 344 -17.39 -7.70 9.40
N ARG A 345 -16.25 -7.90 10.05
CA ARG A 345 -15.67 -9.22 10.26
C ARG A 345 -15.61 -9.52 11.74
N LEU A 346 -16.12 -10.67 12.14
CA LEU A 346 -16.12 -11.18 13.50
C LEU A 346 -15.26 -12.44 13.56
N PHE A 347 -14.43 -12.54 14.58
CA PHE A 347 -13.46 -13.61 14.79
C PHE A 347 -13.64 -14.21 16.18
N ASP A 348 -13.39 -15.51 16.28
CA ASP A 348 -13.40 -16.26 17.53
C ASP A 348 -12.09 -16.03 18.34
N PRO A 349 -12.00 -16.56 19.57
CA PRO A 349 -10.79 -16.44 20.40
C PRO A 349 -9.54 -17.05 19.78
N GLN A 350 -9.69 -17.99 18.85
CA GLN A 350 -8.61 -18.64 18.11
C GLN A 350 -8.23 -17.86 16.83
N GLY A 351 -8.94 -16.77 16.52
CA GLY A 351 -8.73 -15.95 15.33
C GLY A 351 -9.39 -16.49 14.06
N ALA A 352 -10.21 -17.54 14.15
CA ALA A 352 -10.98 -18.03 13.02
C ALA A 352 -12.17 -17.10 12.74
N LEU A 353 -12.49 -16.92 11.47
CA LEU A 353 -13.58 -16.04 11.02
C LEU A 353 -14.93 -16.69 11.39
N LEU A 354 -15.68 -16.04 12.28
CA LEU A 354 -17.03 -16.43 12.65
C LEU A 354 -18.05 -15.94 11.63
N ASP A 355 -17.88 -14.70 11.16
CA ASP A 355 -18.81 -14.04 10.24
C ASP A 355 -18.12 -12.92 9.43
N ASP A 356 -18.63 -12.65 8.23
CA ASP A 356 -18.12 -11.64 7.29
C ASP A 356 -19.27 -11.00 6.52
N ALA A 357 -19.91 -10.02 7.16
CA ALA A 357 -20.97 -9.25 6.56
C ALA A 357 -20.39 -8.18 5.63
N THR A 358 -20.81 -8.19 4.37
CA THR A 358 -20.35 -7.24 3.35
C THR A 358 -21.46 -6.28 2.93
N LEU A 359 -21.09 -5.06 2.54
CA LEU A 359 -21.97 -4.06 1.93
C LEU A 359 -23.13 -3.59 2.83
N LEU A 360 -22.89 -3.47 4.13
CA LEU A 360 -23.88 -2.91 5.05
C LEU A 360 -24.03 -1.41 4.80
N ALA A 361 -25.27 -0.94 4.66
CA ALA A 361 -25.60 0.47 4.45
C ALA A 361 -25.68 1.27 5.76
N GLN A 362 -25.82 0.58 6.89
CA GLN A 362 -26.01 1.17 8.22
C GLN A 362 -24.74 0.97 9.05
N ASN A 363 -24.54 1.85 10.04
CA ASN A 363 -23.45 1.77 11.01
C ASN A 363 -23.75 0.78 12.15
N SER A 364 -24.57 -0.23 11.86
CA SER A 364 -24.95 -1.28 12.78
C SER A 364 -25.11 -2.60 12.02
N TYR A 365 -24.94 -3.71 12.74
CA TYR A 365 -25.00 -5.05 12.22
C TYR A 365 -25.72 -5.98 13.19
N LEU A 366 -26.87 -6.51 12.78
CA LEU A 366 -27.63 -7.49 13.55
C LEU A 366 -26.98 -8.86 13.37
N LEU A 367 -26.50 -9.45 14.47
CA LEU A 367 -25.80 -10.73 14.42
C LEU A 367 -26.77 -11.88 14.10
N PRO A 368 -26.47 -12.72 13.09
CA PRO A 368 -27.29 -13.88 12.77
C PRO A 368 -27.43 -14.82 13.98
N GLY A 369 -28.58 -15.48 14.10
CA GLY A 369 -28.85 -16.42 15.21
C GLY A 369 -27.80 -17.51 15.35
N ALA A 370 -27.34 -18.09 14.23
CA ALA A 370 -26.28 -19.11 14.21
C ALA A 370 -24.93 -18.58 14.71
N VAL A 371 -24.61 -17.30 14.46
CA VAL A 371 -23.39 -16.67 14.96
C VAL A 371 -23.51 -16.45 16.47
N ARG A 372 -24.66 -15.97 16.94
CA ARG A 372 -24.93 -15.80 18.38
C ARG A 372 -24.87 -17.12 19.16
N GLU A 373 -25.36 -18.21 18.57
CA GLU A 373 -25.26 -19.55 19.15
C GLU A 373 -23.79 -20.01 19.28
N ARG A 374 -22.92 -19.64 18.33
CA ARG A 374 -21.48 -19.91 18.47
C ARG A 374 -20.84 -19.02 19.54
N LEU A 375 -21.28 -17.78 19.66
CA LEU A 375 -20.80 -16.83 20.68
C LEU A 375 -21.19 -17.25 22.11
N SER A 376 -22.30 -17.97 22.30
CA SER A 376 -22.75 -18.43 23.62
C SER A 376 -21.83 -19.47 24.25
N ALA A 377 -20.87 -20.02 23.51
CA ALA A 377 -19.78 -20.84 24.06
C ALA A 377 -18.84 -20.06 24.98
N GLY A 378 -18.90 -18.73 24.96
CA GLY A 378 -18.04 -17.85 25.77
C GLY A 378 -16.66 -17.63 25.17
N GLY A 379 -15.94 -16.67 25.76
CA GLY A 379 -14.57 -16.32 25.35
C GLY A 379 -14.45 -14.87 24.89
N ARG A 380 -13.26 -14.53 24.35
CA ARG A 380 -12.94 -13.19 23.83
C ARG A 380 -13.09 -13.17 22.31
N PHE A 381 -13.98 -12.31 21.83
CA PHE A 381 -14.29 -12.19 20.42
C PHE A 381 -13.74 -10.89 19.88
N LEU A 382 -13.15 -10.95 18.69
CA LEU A 382 -12.57 -9.80 18.00
C LEU A 382 -13.45 -9.43 16.81
N TRP A 383 -13.67 -8.15 16.59
CA TRP A 383 -14.32 -7.69 15.37
C TRP A 383 -13.68 -6.43 14.80
N THR A 384 -13.85 -6.27 13.49
CA THR A 384 -13.35 -5.12 12.73
C THR A 384 -14.42 -4.64 11.76
N VAL A 385 -14.50 -3.32 11.59
CA VAL A 385 -15.34 -2.69 10.56
C VAL A 385 -14.44 -2.02 9.54
N ASP A 386 -14.58 -2.41 8.29
CA ASP A 386 -13.91 -1.77 7.16
C ASP A 386 -14.93 -0.89 6.42
N SER A 387 -14.64 0.40 6.30
CA SER A 387 -15.31 1.34 5.37
C SER A 387 -14.39 1.63 4.18
N ALA A 388 -14.91 2.31 3.16
CA ALA A 388 -14.11 2.73 2.01
C ALA A 388 -12.94 3.68 2.39
N LEU A 389 -13.07 4.39 3.50
CA LEU A 389 -12.12 5.43 3.92
C LEU A 389 -11.33 5.04 5.16
N GLN A 390 -11.89 4.20 6.03
CA GLN A 390 -11.34 3.94 7.34
C GLN A 390 -11.64 2.51 7.81
N ARG A 391 -10.68 1.91 8.52
CA ARG A 391 -10.89 0.73 9.33
C ARG A 391 -11.14 1.16 10.78
N ILE A 392 -12.25 0.72 11.36
CA ILE A 392 -12.58 0.85 12.79
C ILE A 392 -12.25 -0.49 13.48
N GLY A 393 -11.46 -0.43 14.55
CA GLY A 393 -10.95 -1.59 15.28
C GLY A 393 -9.45 -1.86 15.06
N PRO A 394 -8.92 -2.97 15.60
CA PRO A 394 -9.61 -4.09 16.24
C PRO A 394 -10.40 -3.70 17.50
N LEU A 395 -11.65 -4.14 17.60
CA LEU A 395 -12.49 -4.04 18.79
C LEU A 395 -12.70 -5.45 19.36
N TRP A 396 -12.79 -5.60 20.67
CA TRP A 396 -13.10 -6.90 21.27
C TRP A 396 -14.06 -6.77 22.45
N PHE A 397 -14.78 -7.85 22.72
CA PHE A 397 -15.64 -8.04 23.89
C PHE A 397 -15.47 -9.48 24.41
N GLU A 398 -15.74 -9.70 25.69
CA GLU A 398 -15.67 -11.01 26.35
C GLU A 398 -17.09 -11.46 26.72
N ILE A 399 -17.44 -12.71 26.44
CA ILE A 399 -18.68 -13.33 26.94
C ILE A 399 -18.29 -14.30 28.05
N ARG A 400 -18.81 -14.08 29.25
CA ARG A 400 -18.62 -14.97 30.40
C ARG A 400 -19.87 -15.83 30.58
N VAL A 401 -19.74 -17.10 30.23
CA VAL A 401 -20.80 -18.08 30.48
C VAL A 401 -20.79 -18.39 31.98
N PRO A 402 -21.92 -18.24 32.68
CA PRO A 402 -22.01 -18.65 34.08
C PRO A 402 -21.69 -20.14 34.18
N THR A 403 -20.68 -20.50 34.98
CA THR A 403 -20.32 -21.90 35.19
C THR A 403 -21.42 -22.55 36.02
N GLU A 404 -22.19 -23.43 35.40
CA GLU A 404 -23.29 -24.16 36.02
C GLU A 404 -22.75 -24.92 37.25
N GLY A 405 -23.17 -24.51 38.45
CA GLY A 405 -22.72 -25.08 39.73
C GLY A 405 -21.83 -24.19 40.58
N GLN A 406 -21.42 -23.00 40.13
CA GLN A 406 -20.91 -21.98 41.03
C GLN A 406 -22.11 -21.36 41.76
N PRO A 407 -22.28 -21.57 43.08
CA PRO A 407 -23.38 -20.93 43.80
C PRO A 407 -23.30 -19.43 43.57
N ALA A 408 -24.44 -18.77 43.41
CA ALA A 408 -24.59 -17.31 43.33
C ALA A 408 -24.13 -16.67 44.66
N GLY A 409 -22.84 -16.78 44.94
CA GLY A 409 -22.20 -16.46 46.18
C GLY A 409 -21.84 -15.00 46.19
N GLY A 410 -22.69 -14.22 46.84
CA GLY A 410 -22.39 -12.88 47.31
C GLY A 410 -22.69 -11.79 46.29
N GLU A 411 -23.80 -11.07 46.54
CA GLU A 411 -23.85 -9.64 46.26
C GLU A 411 -22.63 -8.98 46.91
N GLU A 412 -21.52 -8.89 46.18
CA GLU A 412 -20.39 -8.05 46.53
C GLU A 412 -20.89 -6.61 46.38
N SER A 413 -21.47 -6.12 47.48
CA SER A 413 -21.87 -4.73 47.68
C SER A 413 -20.82 -3.83 47.08
N ALA A 414 -21.25 -3.02 46.11
CA ALA A 414 -20.50 -1.90 45.58
C ALA A 414 -20.01 -1.02 46.73
N SER A 415 -18.80 -1.26 47.21
CA SER A 415 -18.06 -0.30 48.01
C SER A 415 -17.74 0.85 47.08
N GLY A 416 -18.56 1.90 47.14
CA GLY A 416 -18.31 3.16 46.46
C GLY A 416 -16.91 3.68 46.80
N PRO A 417 -16.25 4.41 45.88
CA PRO A 417 -14.94 4.97 46.12
C PRO A 417 -14.95 5.84 47.38
N PRO A 418 -13.89 5.81 48.21
CA PRO A 418 -13.81 6.64 49.39
C PRO A 418 -13.93 8.12 48.99
N PRO A 419 -14.66 8.95 49.77
CA PRO A 419 -14.80 10.37 49.46
C PRO A 419 -13.42 11.04 49.46
N LEU A 420 -13.15 11.80 48.40
CA LEU A 420 -11.94 12.61 48.29
C LEU A 420 -11.87 13.61 49.47
N PRO A 421 -10.69 13.82 50.07
CA PRO A 421 -10.52 14.78 51.15
C PRO A 421 -10.81 16.20 50.65
N SER A 422 -11.75 16.86 51.33
CA SER A 422 -12.14 18.25 51.12
C SER A 422 -10.92 19.17 51.22
N ALA A 423 -10.62 19.90 50.14
CA ALA A 423 -9.54 20.87 50.10
C ALA A 423 -9.86 22.04 51.03
N ALA A 424 -9.15 22.11 52.16
CA ALA A 424 -9.15 23.25 53.05
C ALA A 424 -8.69 24.51 52.30
N SER A 425 -9.52 25.55 52.43
CA SER A 425 -9.23 26.92 52.03
C SER A 425 -7.94 27.43 52.70
N ARG A 426 -6.90 27.70 51.90
CA ARG A 426 -5.82 28.60 52.32
C ARG A 426 -6.29 30.03 52.08
N GLY A 427 -6.58 30.72 53.18
CA GLY A 427 -6.74 32.17 53.21
C GLY A 427 -5.45 32.87 52.79
N VAL A 428 -5.63 33.91 51.98
CA VAL A 428 -4.61 34.90 51.66
C VAL A 428 -4.59 35.91 52.82
N GLY A 429 -3.39 36.12 53.37
CA GLY A 429 -3.03 37.20 54.29
C GLY A 429 -1.62 37.63 53.98
#